data_AF-A0A1I2P0C5-F1
#
_entry.id   AF-A0A1I2P0C5-F1
#
_cell.length_a   1.000
_cell.length_b   1.000
_cell.length_c   1.000
_cell.angle_alpha   90.00
_cell.angle_beta   90.00
_cell.angle_gamma   90.00
#
_symmetry.space_group_name_H-M   'P 1'
#
loop_
_entity.id
_entity.type
_entity.pdbx_description
1 polymer ?
#
loop_
_entity_poly.entity_id
_entity_poly.type
_entity_poly.pdbx_seq_one_letter_code
_entity_poly.pdbx_strand_id
1 'polypeptide(L)'
;MDVKQHQRFLIPDKSYASIAKREVTRIAEGIGMSANGVGKLNIVVAEMASNLAKHAALGGELLVRVLGAPYPGIEVICLDSGPGMADPSKMQEDGVSTLGTAGEGLGAIKRQSDVFDLYSQQGVGTVILSRIYLNNKSTAGAQAASHHYDVGYVLVPKPKETLCGDGLAILEHEKGVYLLALDGLGHGASAHEASQLAVQFFTSSPALLPADALRNIHQSIKRTRGAVGIAANISTRSNRLSYCGIGNIAGKLYGPDGSYGSSSYKNIISYNGILGHNIPTTLNSQELEWGHHRMLILHSDGLKSRWDLSRYHALNRHLPSTVAALLYKDHSRQTDDALVVVCRSKP
;
A
#
# COMPACT_ATOMS: atom_id res chain seq x y z
N MET A 1 -7.39 11.45 2.27
CA MET A 1 -5.95 11.19 2.43
C MET A 1 -5.27 11.54 1.13
N ASP A 2 -4.18 12.31 1.17
CA ASP A 2 -3.41 12.60 -0.04
C ASP A 2 -2.52 11.39 -0.39
N VAL A 3 -2.82 10.76 -1.52
CA VAL A 3 -2.20 9.51 -1.97
C VAL A 3 -0.98 9.83 -2.82
N LYS A 4 0.17 9.21 -2.49
CA LYS A 4 1.42 9.36 -3.23
C LYS A 4 1.97 7.99 -3.62
N GLN A 5 2.49 7.89 -4.84
CA GLN A 5 3.21 6.71 -5.30
C GLN A 5 4.51 6.51 -4.50
N HIS A 6 5.01 5.29 -4.49
CA HIS A 6 6.30 4.93 -3.94
C HIS A 6 7.39 5.13 -4.98
N GLN A 7 8.51 5.69 -4.55
CA GLN A 7 9.78 5.63 -5.26
C GLN A 7 10.49 4.35 -4.85
N ARG A 8 11.02 3.63 -5.84
CA ARG A 8 11.61 2.32 -5.66
C ARG A 8 13.12 2.39 -5.78
N PHE A 9 13.82 1.90 -4.77
CA PHE A 9 15.27 1.81 -4.73
C PHE A 9 15.69 0.35 -4.65
N LEU A 10 16.32 -0.17 -5.71
CA LEU A 10 16.92 -1.50 -5.70
C LEU A 10 18.21 -1.48 -4.89
N ILE A 11 18.36 -2.46 -4.00
CA ILE A 11 19.54 -2.65 -3.14
C ILE A 11 20.10 -4.06 -3.42
N PRO A 12 20.86 -4.24 -4.52
CA PRO A 12 21.49 -5.52 -4.84
C PRO A 12 22.65 -5.84 -3.89
N ASP A 13 23.36 -4.81 -3.42
CA ASP A 13 24.49 -4.93 -2.50
C ASP A 13 24.71 -3.62 -1.71
N LYS A 14 25.66 -3.65 -0.78
CA LYS A 14 25.96 -2.55 0.15
C LYS A 14 26.32 -1.22 -0.53
N SER A 15 26.82 -1.21 -1.77
CA SER A 15 27.24 0.02 -2.47
C SER A 15 26.06 0.95 -2.75
N TYR A 16 24.86 0.41 -2.91
CA TYR A 16 23.62 1.15 -3.20
C TYR A 16 23.00 1.83 -1.97
N ALA A 17 23.42 1.45 -0.76
CA ALA A 17 22.92 2.03 0.49
C ALA A 17 23.16 3.56 0.54
N SER A 18 24.33 4.00 0.08
CA SER A 18 24.70 5.43 0.07
C SER A 18 23.81 6.25 -0.88
N ILE A 19 23.47 5.68 -2.04
CA ILE A 19 22.60 6.30 -3.05
C ILE A 19 21.18 6.42 -2.48
N ALA A 20 20.61 5.31 -2.02
CA ALA A 20 19.27 5.31 -1.44
C ALA A 20 19.15 6.31 -0.28
N LYS A 21 20.13 6.32 0.65
CA LYS A 21 20.18 7.27 1.76
C LYS A 21 20.17 8.74 1.29
N ARG A 22 20.98 9.08 0.29
CA ARG A 22 21.05 10.45 -0.26
C ARG A 22 19.73 10.87 -0.90
N GLU A 23 19.12 10.00 -1.70
CA GLU A 23 17.85 10.29 -2.36
C GLU A 23 16.71 10.44 -1.34
N VAL A 24 16.66 9.55 -0.35
CA VAL A 24 15.67 9.61 0.73
C VAL A 24 15.85 10.86 1.60
N THR A 25 17.09 11.26 1.89
CA THR A 25 17.40 12.54 2.55
C THR A 25 16.84 13.72 1.76
N ARG A 26 17.06 13.74 0.43
CA ARG A 26 16.54 14.82 -0.43
C ARG A 26 15.01 14.88 -0.41
N ILE A 27 14.34 13.73 -0.44
CA ILE A 27 12.87 13.66 -0.33
C ILE A 27 12.42 14.24 1.01
N ALA A 28 13.12 13.90 2.10
CA ALA A 28 12.79 14.36 3.45
C ALA A 28 12.96 15.87 3.64
N GLU A 29 14.09 16.40 3.18
CA GLU A 29 14.35 17.84 3.20
C GLU A 29 13.34 18.59 2.33
N GLY A 30 12.99 18.03 1.16
CA GLY A 30 12.02 18.62 0.23
C GLY A 30 10.61 18.77 0.79
N ILE A 31 10.23 18.00 1.80
CA ILE A 31 8.95 18.14 2.52
C ILE A 31 9.09 18.92 3.84
N GLY A 32 10.27 19.49 4.14
CA GLY A 32 10.52 20.28 5.33
C GLY A 32 10.75 19.47 6.61
N MET A 33 11.21 18.21 6.50
CA MET A 33 11.57 17.41 7.67
C MET A 33 12.75 18.05 8.42
N SER A 34 12.65 18.12 9.75
CA SER A 34 13.71 18.69 10.61
C SER A 34 15.01 17.88 10.52
N ALA A 35 16.16 18.52 10.83
CA ALA A 35 17.46 17.85 10.87
C ALA A 35 17.46 16.60 11.79
N ASN A 36 16.74 16.65 12.90
CA ASN A 36 16.55 15.49 13.78
C ASN A 36 15.76 14.37 13.07
N GLY A 37 14.65 14.69 12.41
CA GLY A 37 13.86 13.73 11.64
C GLY A 37 14.66 13.09 10.49
N VAL A 38 15.44 13.90 9.77
CA VAL A 38 16.38 13.42 8.75
C VAL A 38 17.44 12.49 9.35
N GLY A 39 17.97 12.82 10.54
CA GLY A 39 18.88 11.95 11.29
C GLY A 39 18.28 10.58 11.61
N LYS A 40 17.06 10.56 12.15
CA LYS A 40 16.30 9.32 12.42
C LYS A 40 16.10 8.48 11.16
N LEU A 41 15.64 9.11 10.08
CA LEU A 41 15.39 8.46 8.79
C LEU A 41 16.66 7.87 8.20
N ASN A 42 17.78 8.58 8.33
CA ASN A 42 19.08 8.13 7.84
C ASN A 42 19.58 6.88 8.57
N ILE A 43 19.31 6.74 9.87
CA ILE A 43 19.61 5.52 10.62
C ILE A 43 18.74 4.37 10.10
N VAL A 44 17.42 4.60 9.97
CA VAL A 44 16.48 3.59 9.45
C VAL A 44 16.91 3.06 8.08
N VAL A 45 17.18 3.95 7.13
CA VAL A 45 17.58 3.55 5.76
C VAL A 45 18.91 2.81 5.76
N ALA A 46 19.88 3.25 6.57
CA ALA A 46 21.18 2.59 6.66
C ALA A 46 21.06 1.16 7.21
N GLU A 47 20.28 0.97 8.28
CA GLU A 47 20.06 -0.36 8.87
C GLU A 47 19.25 -1.27 7.93
N MET A 48 18.20 -0.76 7.28
CA MET A 48 17.43 -1.52 6.28
C MET A 48 18.33 -1.96 5.12
N ALA A 49 19.11 -1.06 4.52
CA ALA A 49 20.00 -1.39 3.41
C ALA A 49 21.13 -2.35 3.83
N SER A 50 21.66 -2.21 5.04
CA SER A 50 22.65 -3.11 5.63
C SER A 50 22.08 -4.52 5.82
N ASN A 51 20.84 -4.63 6.31
CA ASN A 51 20.16 -5.92 6.48
C ASN A 51 19.89 -6.60 5.13
N LEU A 52 19.45 -5.84 4.11
CA LEU A 52 19.29 -6.37 2.75
C LEU A 52 20.60 -6.96 2.24
N ALA A 53 21.71 -6.20 2.32
CA ALA A 53 23.00 -6.65 1.83
C ALA A 53 23.57 -7.87 2.59
N LYS A 54 23.20 -8.08 3.85
CA LYS A 54 23.69 -9.19 4.68
C LYS A 54 22.85 -10.45 4.57
N HIS A 55 21.53 -10.29 4.46
CA HIS A 55 20.58 -11.40 4.62
C HIS A 55 19.82 -11.76 3.34
N ALA A 56 19.80 -10.88 2.34
CA ALA A 56 19.14 -11.12 1.07
C ALA A 56 20.17 -11.38 -0.03
N ALA A 57 20.49 -12.65 -0.28
CA ALA A 57 21.50 -13.03 -1.28
C ALA A 57 21.18 -12.54 -2.71
N LEU A 58 19.90 -12.37 -3.03
CA LEU A 58 19.42 -11.84 -4.31
C LEU A 58 19.20 -10.32 -4.28
N GLY A 59 19.61 -9.65 -3.20
CA GLY A 59 19.26 -8.28 -2.91
C GLY A 59 17.81 -8.10 -2.47
N GLY A 60 17.40 -6.85 -2.32
CA GLY A 60 16.03 -6.46 -2.03
C GLY A 60 15.74 -5.04 -2.51
N GLU A 61 14.68 -4.45 -2.01
CA GLU A 61 14.33 -3.08 -2.38
C GLU A 61 13.75 -2.27 -1.22
N LEU A 62 13.89 -0.95 -1.34
CA LEU A 62 13.22 0.03 -0.50
C LEU A 62 12.13 0.72 -1.32
N LEU A 63 10.90 0.70 -0.83
CA LEU A 63 9.81 1.54 -1.31
C LEU A 63 9.66 2.73 -0.38
N VAL A 64 9.75 3.93 -0.93
CA VAL A 64 9.71 5.18 -0.16
C VAL A 64 8.62 6.06 -0.69
N ARG A 65 7.74 6.55 0.18
CA ARG A 65 6.73 7.55 -0.19
C ARG A 65 6.66 8.67 0.82
N VAL A 66 6.23 9.83 0.33
CA VAL A 66 5.76 10.93 1.18
C VAL A 66 4.35 10.58 1.65
N LEU A 67 4.12 10.65 2.95
CA LEU A 67 2.78 10.63 3.53
C LEU A 67 2.24 12.05 3.44
N GLY A 68 1.03 12.20 2.89
CA GLY A 68 0.36 13.49 2.81
C GLY A 68 -0.51 13.80 4.03
N ALA A 69 -1.35 14.83 3.92
CA ALA A 69 -2.29 15.21 4.97
C ALA A 69 -3.25 14.06 5.35
N PRO A 70 -3.67 13.96 6.63
CA PRO A 70 -3.41 14.91 7.73
C PRO A 70 -2.10 14.68 8.49
N TYR A 71 -1.38 13.58 8.23
CA TYR A 71 -0.18 13.20 8.96
C TYR A 71 1.04 13.18 8.03
N PRO A 72 1.57 14.35 7.66
CA PRO A 72 2.68 14.41 6.73
C PRO A 72 3.93 13.77 7.32
N GLY A 73 4.65 13.01 6.50
CA GLY A 73 5.78 12.20 6.93
C GLY A 73 6.41 11.44 5.77
N ILE A 74 7.28 10.49 6.10
CA ILE A 74 7.86 9.56 5.15
C ILE A 74 7.62 8.16 5.64
N GLU A 75 7.20 7.30 4.72
CA GLU A 75 7.19 5.86 4.92
C GLU A 75 8.31 5.24 4.10
N VAL A 76 9.05 4.34 4.74
CA VAL A 76 10.06 3.48 4.11
C VAL A 76 9.63 2.04 4.37
N ILE A 77 9.47 1.27 3.30
CA ILE A 77 9.21 -0.17 3.35
C ILE A 77 10.41 -0.89 2.76
N CYS A 78 11.04 -1.77 3.54
CA CYS A 78 12.12 -2.63 3.11
C CYS A 78 11.57 -4.03 2.82
N LEU A 79 11.93 -4.57 1.64
CA LEU A 79 11.42 -5.83 1.12
C LEU A 79 12.57 -6.75 0.72
N ASP A 80 12.57 -7.97 1.24
CA ASP A 80 13.43 -9.05 0.75
C ASP A 80 12.73 -10.39 0.65
N SER A 81 13.29 -11.25 -0.21
CA SER A 81 12.92 -12.65 -0.34
C SER A 81 14.04 -13.56 0.16
N GLY A 82 14.74 -13.11 1.21
CA GLY A 82 15.74 -13.89 1.92
C GLY A 82 15.11 -15.04 2.72
N PRO A 83 15.88 -15.69 3.62
CA PRO A 83 15.42 -16.87 4.35
C PRO A 83 14.25 -16.59 5.30
N GLY A 84 14.05 -15.33 5.71
CA GLY A 84 13.08 -14.94 6.73
C GLY A 84 13.49 -15.33 8.16
N MET A 85 12.67 -14.98 9.14
CA MET A 85 12.92 -15.21 10.57
C MET A 85 11.95 -16.25 11.15
N ALA A 86 12.43 -17.05 12.10
CA ALA A 86 11.60 -17.97 12.88
C ALA A 86 10.75 -17.24 13.93
N ASP A 87 11.39 -16.31 14.63
CA ASP A 87 10.81 -15.53 15.72
C ASP A 87 11.20 -14.06 15.54
N PRO A 88 10.43 -13.30 14.75
CA PRO A 88 10.72 -11.89 14.48
C PRO A 88 10.60 -11.02 15.74
N SER A 89 9.83 -11.44 16.75
CA SER A 89 9.69 -10.71 18.01
C SER A 89 10.98 -10.77 18.81
N LYS A 90 11.59 -11.96 18.91
CA LYS A 90 12.89 -12.13 19.58
C LYS A 90 14.03 -11.41 18.87
N MET A 91 14.01 -11.33 17.53
CA MET A 91 15.04 -10.61 16.76
C MET A 91 14.97 -9.08 16.91
N GLN A 92 13.91 -8.54 17.52
CA GLN A 92 13.80 -7.10 17.82
C GLN A 92 14.38 -6.72 19.18
N GLU A 93 14.67 -7.69 20.05
CA GLU A 93 15.30 -7.45 21.34
C GLU A 93 16.79 -7.15 21.13
N ASP A 94 17.28 -6.08 21.78
CA ASP A 94 18.68 -5.66 21.65
C ASP A 94 19.63 -6.81 22.08
N GLY A 95 20.70 -7.03 21.29
CA GLY A 95 21.70 -8.05 21.57
C GLY A 95 21.47 -9.42 20.90
N VAL A 96 20.36 -9.62 20.20
CA VAL A 96 20.08 -10.87 19.46
C VAL A 96 20.45 -10.70 17.99
N SER A 97 21.49 -11.42 17.53
CA SER A 97 21.87 -11.45 16.10
C SER A 97 22.11 -12.87 15.59
N THR A 98 21.84 -13.09 14.30
CA THR A 98 22.08 -14.36 13.62
C THR A 98 23.46 -14.45 12.96
N LEU A 99 24.17 -13.31 12.78
CA LEU A 99 25.42 -13.22 12.01
C LEU A 99 26.43 -12.20 12.58
N GLY A 100 26.76 -12.30 13.87
CA GLY A 100 27.98 -11.69 14.43
C GLY A 100 28.02 -10.15 14.50
N THR A 101 26.90 -9.46 14.28
CA THR A 101 26.74 -8.04 14.62
C THR A 101 26.07 -7.89 15.99
N ALA A 102 26.09 -6.71 16.62
CA ALA A 102 25.55 -6.49 17.97
C ALA A 102 24.02 -6.72 18.13
N GLY A 103 23.31 -7.18 17.09
CA GLY A 103 21.85 -7.41 17.16
C GLY A 103 21.03 -6.12 17.27
N GLU A 104 21.66 -4.96 17.10
CA GLU A 104 21.03 -3.64 17.35
C GLU A 104 20.24 -3.11 16.16
N GLY A 105 20.40 -3.66 14.94
CA GLY A 105 19.88 -3.04 13.72
C GLY A 105 18.35 -2.94 13.65
N LEU A 106 17.63 -4.03 13.97
CA LEU A 106 16.16 -4.02 14.01
C LEU A 106 15.63 -3.19 15.18
N GLY A 107 16.28 -3.29 16.35
CA GLY A 107 15.96 -2.45 17.51
C GLY A 107 16.14 -0.95 17.22
N ALA A 108 17.22 -0.59 16.50
CA ALA A 108 17.50 0.77 16.08
C ALA A 108 16.43 1.30 15.13
N ILE A 109 16.03 0.52 14.11
CA ILE A 109 14.93 0.92 13.21
C ILE A 109 13.68 1.21 14.04
N LYS A 110 13.25 0.28 14.88
CA LYS A 110 12.04 0.43 15.72
C LYS A 110 12.10 1.65 16.64
N ARG A 111 13.26 1.94 17.26
CA ARG A 111 13.45 3.12 18.13
C ARG A 111 13.38 4.44 17.38
N GLN A 112 13.82 4.47 16.12
CA GLN A 112 13.82 5.69 15.31
C GLN A 112 12.48 5.95 14.60
N SER A 113 11.66 4.91 14.43
CA SER A 113 10.34 5.02 13.80
C SER A 113 9.28 5.56 14.75
N ASP A 114 8.36 6.39 14.23
CA ASP A 114 7.12 6.75 14.94
C ASP A 114 6.05 5.66 14.76
N VAL A 115 6.06 4.96 13.62
CA VAL A 115 5.28 3.72 13.37
C VAL A 115 6.22 2.67 12.81
N PHE A 116 6.21 1.49 13.40
CA PHE A 116 7.03 0.36 13.00
C PHE A 116 6.19 -0.91 12.85
N ASP A 117 6.47 -1.70 11.82
CA ASP A 117 5.93 -3.05 11.67
C ASP A 117 6.97 -3.95 11.00
N LEU A 118 7.00 -5.22 11.41
CA LEU A 118 7.93 -6.23 10.92
C LEU A 118 7.17 -7.53 10.66
N TYR A 119 6.98 -7.86 9.39
CA TYR A 119 6.55 -9.19 8.97
C TYR A 119 7.77 -9.98 8.51
N SER A 120 7.96 -11.18 9.04
CA SER A 120 8.96 -12.10 8.52
C SER A 120 8.51 -13.53 8.73
N GLN A 121 8.71 -14.37 7.72
CA GLN A 121 8.37 -15.78 7.76
C GLN A 121 9.42 -16.60 7.02
N GLN A 122 9.80 -17.73 7.59
CA GLN A 122 10.74 -18.65 6.98
C GLN A 122 10.30 -19.07 5.57
N GLY A 123 11.21 -18.96 4.60
CA GLY A 123 10.96 -19.29 3.20
C GLY A 123 10.09 -18.28 2.43
N VAL A 124 9.62 -17.21 3.09
CA VAL A 124 8.87 -16.10 2.48
C VAL A 124 9.72 -14.82 2.40
N GLY A 125 10.57 -14.59 3.39
CA GLY A 125 11.40 -13.39 3.50
C GLY A 125 10.85 -12.38 4.50
N THR A 126 11.22 -11.11 4.35
CA THR A 126 10.94 -10.06 5.33
C THR A 126 10.36 -8.79 4.69
N VAL A 127 9.45 -8.16 5.41
CA VAL A 127 8.91 -6.83 5.15
C VAL A 127 9.07 -6.00 6.42
N ILE A 128 9.80 -4.89 6.33
CA ILE A 128 9.98 -3.93 7.43
C ILE A 128 9.37 -2.60 7.02
N LEU A 129 8.44 -2.08 7.81
CA LEU A 129 7.83 -0.78 7.58
C LEU A 129 8.24 0.19 8.68
N SER A 130 8.66 1.39 8.29
CA SER A 130 8.93 2.51 9.18
C SER A 130 8.23 3.76 8.67
N ARG A 131 7.55 4.50 9.56
CA ARG A 131 7.08 5.86 9.30
C ARG A 131 7.72 6.84 10.26
N ILE A 132 8.10 8.00 9.73
CA ILE A 132 8.60 9.14 10.51
C ILE A 132 7.81 10.38 10.09
N TYR A 133 7.14 11.01 11.05
CA TYR A 133 6.30 12.18 10.84
C TYR A 133 7.08 13.49 10.97
N LEU A 134 6.62 14.53 10.29
CA LEU A 134 7.22 15.86 10.38
C LEU A 134 7.11 16.44 11.80
N ASN A 135 5.92 16.30 12.41
CA ASN A 135 5.60 16.83 13.73
C ASN A 135 5.21 15.71 14.68
N ASN A 136 6.12 15.36 15.59
CA ASN A 136 5.97 14.23 16.51
C ASN A 136 4.91 14.45 17.63
N LYS A 137 4.47 15.70 17.85
CA LYS A 137 3.69 16.08 19.04
C LYS A 137 2.18 15.83 18.97
N SER A 138 1.62 15.44 17.82
CA SER A 138 0.15 15.41 17.64
C SER A 138 -0.39 14.22 16.84
N THR A 139 0.46 13.37 16.25
CA THR A 139 0.05 12.45 15.18
C THR A 139 -0.05 10.98 15.62
N ALA A 140 0.76 10.51 16.58
CA ALA A 140 0.70 9.14 17.08
C ALA A 140 -0.66 8.81 17.76
N GLY A 141 -1.25 9.77 18.48
CA GLY A 141 -2.58 9.61 19.09
C GLY A 141 -3.74 9.80 18.11
N ALA A 142 -3.54 10.55 17.01
CA ALA A 142 -4.60 10.90 16.08
C ALA A 142 -4.73 9.88 14.92
N GLN A 143 -3.65 9.16 14.55
CA GLN A 143 -3.73 8.04 13.62
C GLN A 143 -4.44 6.80 14.24
N ALA A 144 -4.45 6.72 15.58
CA ALA A 144 -5.27 5.75 16.32
C ALA A 144 -6.78 6.10 16.32
N ALA A 145 -7.18 7.31 15.90
CA ALA A 145 -8.54 7.83 16.09
C ALA A 145 -9.57 7.43 15.01
N SER A 146 -9.16 6.82 13.88
CA SER A 146 -10.14 6.07 13.06
C SER A 146 -10.45 4.77 13.79
N HIS A 147 -11.52 4.76 14.58
CA HIS A 147 -11.91 3.61 15.41
C HIS A 147 -12.45 2.42 14.60
N HIS A 148 -12.68 2.56 13.30
CA HIS A 148 -13.50 1.58 12.57
C HIS A 148 -12.78 0.86 11.42
N TYR A 149 -11.73 1.44 10.83
CA TYR A 149 -11.00 0.79 9.73
C TYR A 149 -9.56 1.30 9.64
N ASP A 150 -8.69 0.48 9.05
CA ASP A 150 -7.35 0.84 8.60
C ASP A 150 -7.23 0.64 7.09
N VAL A 151 -6.55 1.55 6.42
CA VAL A 151 -6.23 1.44 4.99
C VAL A 151 -4.72 1.54 4.80
N GLY A 152 -4.16 0.69 3.95
CA GLY A 152 -2.78 0.71 3.55
C GLY A 152 -2.65 0.29 2.09
N TYR A 153 -1.62 0.78 1.43
CA TYR A 153 -1.44 0.54 0.00
C TYR A 153 0.01 0.55 -0.40
N VAL A 154 0.30 -0.13 -1.51
CA VAL A 154 1.50 0.00 -2.33
C VAL A 154 1.06 0.46 -3.72
N LEU A 155 1.74 1.46 -4.25
CA LEU A 155 1.49 2.05 -5.56
C LEU A 155 2.87 2.35 -6.15
N VAL A 156 3.29 1.62 -7.16
CA VAL A 156 4.67 1.64 -7.70
C VAL A 156 4.61 1.73 -9.22
N PRO A 157 5.33 2.69 -9.83
CA PRO A 157 5.40 2.78 -11.27
C PRO A 157 6.12 1.56 -11.88
N LYS A 158 5.75 1.23 -13.11
CA LYS A 158 6.45 0.25 -13.95
C LYS A 158 7.94 0.55 -13.96
N PRO A 159 8.82 -0.47 -13.95
CA PRO A 159 10.26 -0.22 -14.02
C PRO A 159 10.63 0.67 -15.22
N LYS A 160 11.49 1.67 -14.95
CA LYS A 160 11.95 2.72 -15.88
C LYS A 160 10.97 3.86 -16.13
N GLU A 161 9.74 3.78 -15.64
CA GLU A 161 8.81 4.92 -15.62
C GLU A 161 9.00 5.76 -14.34
N THR A 162 8.72 7.06 -14.45
CA THR A 162 8.75 7.98 -13.30
C THR A 162 7.35 8.25 -12.74
N LEU A 163 6.31 8.01 -13.54
CA LEU A 163 4.91 8.23 -13.19
C LEU A 163 4.15 6.91 -13.29
N CYS A 164 3.42 6.57 -12.24
CA CYS A 164 2.59 5.36 -12.19
C CYS A 164 1.30 5.58 -12.99
N GLY A 165 0.99 4.66 -13.91
CA GLY A 165 -0.28 4.63 -14.64
C GLY A 165 -1.48 4.34 -13.74
N ASP A 166 -1.28 3.54 -12.70
CA ASP A 166 -2.31 3.27 -11.68
C ASP A 166 -2.67 4.50 -10.84
N GLY A 167 -3.93 4.57 -10.42
CA GLY A 167 -4.48 5.65 -9.60
C GLY A 167 -5.20 5.15 -8.36
N LEU A 168 -5.11 5.90 -7.26
CA LEU A 168 -5.79 5.59 -6.02
C LEU A 168 -6.32 6.87 -5.35
N ALA A 169 -7.58 6.86 -4.94
CA ALA A 169 -8.16 7.87 -4.07
C ALA A 169 -8.69 7.21 -2.78
N ILE A 170 -8.40 7.82 -1.63
CA ILE A 170 -8.89 7.40 -0.32
C ILE A 170 -9.50 8.64 0.36
N LEU A 171 -10.82 8.66 0.49
CA LEU A 171 -11.56 9.75 1.14
C LEU A 171 -12.22 9.21 2.41
N GLU A 172 -11.64 9.58 3.55
CA GLU A 172 -12.22 9.29 4.85
C GLU A 172 -13.33 10.29 5.12
N HIS A 173 -14.44 9.80 5.69
CA HIS A 173 -15.52 10.63 6.21
C HIS A 173 -15.95 10.09 7.57
N GLU A 174 -16.77 10.83 8.31
CA GLU A 174 -17.07 10.54 9.73
C GLU A 174 -17.47 9.09 10.06
N LYS A 175 -18.03 8.35 9.09
CA LYS A 175 -18.60 7.00 9.30
C LYS A 175 -18.25 6.03 8.17
N GLY A 176 -17.07 6.18 7.57
CA GLY A 176 -16.68 5.32 6.47
C GLY A 176 -15.55 5.86 5.60
N VAL A 177 -15.28 5.12 4.52
CA VAL A 177 -14.26 5.48 3.55
C VAL A 177 -14.76 5.23 2.13
N TYR A 178 -14.53 6.21 1.26
CA TYR A 178 -14.63 6.04 -0.18
C TYR A 178 -13.25 5.69 -0.75
N LEU A 179 -13.22 4.64 -1.56
CA LEU A 179 -12.03 4.16 -2.24
C LEU A 179 -12.27 4.19 -3.75
N LEU A 180 -11.27 4.62 -4.50
CA LEU A 180 -11.18 4.46 -5.94
C LEU A 180 -9.83 3.86 -6.26
N ALA A 181 -9.81 2.73 -6.96
CA ALA A 181 -8.59 2.15 -7.52
C ALA A 181 -8.73 2.07 -9.04
N LEU A 182 -7.70 2.49 -9.76
CA LEU A 182 -7.67 2.64 -11.21
C LEU A 182 -6.38 2.09 -11.78
N ASP A 183 -6.47 1.64 -13.02
CA ASP A 183 -5.35 1.29 -13.89
C ASP A 183 -5.59 2.03 -15.22
N GLY A 184 -4.72 3.00 -15.51
CA GLY A 184 -4.79 3.81 -16.71
C GLY A 184 -4.26 3.05 -17.92
N LEU A 185 -4.94 3.11 -19.07
CA LEU A 185 -4.55 2.27 -20.21
C LEU A 185 -3.11 2.54 -20.71
N GLY A 186 -2.27 1.51 -20.61
CA GLY A 186 -0.86 1.55 -20.97
C GLY A 186 0.01 1.83 -19.74
N HIS A 187 1.09 2.61 -19.90
CA HIS A 187 1.97 3.00 -18.79
C HIS A 187 2.53 4.40 -19.02
N GLY A 188 3.19 4.94 -18.00
CA GLY A 188 3.86 6.24 -18.06
C GLY A 188 2.88 7.43 -18.10
N ALA A 189 3.33 8.55 -18.66
CA ALA A 189 2.66 9.85 -18.51
C ALA A 189 1.19 9.87 -18.98
N SER A 190 0.84 9.22 -20.09
CA SER A 190 -0.54 9.23 -20.61
C SER A 190 -1.51 8.36 -19.81
N ALA A 191 -1.03 7.23 -19.27
CA ALA A 191 -1.83 6.40 -18.36
C ALA A 191 -2.03 7.14 -17.03
N HIS A 192 -0.96 7.74 -16.52
CA HIS A 192 -0.98 8.58 -15.33
C HIS A 192 -1.95 9.76 -15.46
N GLU A 193 -1.96 10.47 -16.60
CA GLU A 193 -2.90 11.56 -16.84
C GLU A 193 -4.37 11.11 -16.71
N ALA A 194 -4.72 9.97 -17.31
CA ALA A 194 -6.07 9.42 -17.25
C ALA A 194 -6.47 9.06 -15.81
N SER A 195 -5.60 8.37 -15.08
CA SER A 195 -5.89 7.93 -13.71
C SER A 195 -5.91 9.09 -12.72
N GLN A 196 -5.00 10.06 -12.84
CA GLN A 196 -4.97 11.24 -11.98
C GLN A 196 -6.16 12.16 -12.21
N LEU A 197 -6.60 12.36 -13.45
CA LEU A 197 -7.81 13.15 -13.73
C LEU A 197 -9.05 12.53 -13.09
N ALA A 198 -9.18 11.19 -13.16
CA ALA A 198 -10.24 10.45 -12.49
C ALA A 198 -10.17 10.59 -10.95
N VAL A 199 -8.96 10.46 -10.36
CA VAL A 199 -8.73 10.65 -8.91
C VAL A 199 -9.12 12.06 -8.46
N GLN A 200 -8.72 13.08 -9.21
CA GLN A 200 -9.04 14.49 -8.92
C GLN A 200 -10.55 14.71 -8.94
N PHE A 201 -11.24 14.20 -9.97
CA PHE A 201 -12.69 14.32 -10.09
C PHE A 201 -13.42 13.59 -8.95
N PHE A 202 -13.01 12.37 -8.62
CA PHE A 202 -13.59 11.60 -7.52
C PHE A 202 -13.42 12.29 -6.16
N THR A 203 -12.26 12.93 -5.96
CA THR A 203 -11.94 13.66 -4.74
C THR A 203 -12.75 14.94 -4.60
N SER A 204 -12.98 15.67 -5.69
CA SER A 204 -13.72 16.94 -5.66
C SER A 204 -15.23 16.77 -5.63
N SER A 205 -15.77 15.63 -6.09
CA SER A 205 -17.20 15.36 -6.13
C SER A 205 -17.49 13.88 -5.83
N PRO A 206 -17.30 13.44 -4.57
CA PRO A 206 -17.57 12.06 -4.18
C PRO A 206 -19.07 11.75 -4.29
N ALA A 207 -19.41 10.69 -5.03
CA ALA A 207 -20.77 10.18 -5.09
C ALA A 207 -21.02 9.14 -3.99
N LEU A 208 -22.23 9.12 -3.44
CA LEU A 208 -22.63 8.13 -2.43
C LEU A 208 -22.60 6.70 -2.96
N LEU A 209 -23.09 6.52 -4.20
CA LEU A 209 -23.15 5.23 -4.88
C LEU A 209 -21.93 5.03 -5.79
N PRO A 210 -21.18 3.93 -5.62
CA PRO A 210 -20.04 3.60 -6.48
C PRO A 210 -20.33 3.58 -7.99
N ALA A 211 -21.50 3.11 -8.40
CA ALA A 211 -21.89 3.12 -9.82
C ALA A 211 -21.98 4.54 -10.40
N ASP A 212 -22.49 5.50 -9.61
CA ASP A 212 -22.58 6.89 -10.03
C ASP A 212 -21.20 7.56 -10.06
N ALA A 213 -20.33 7.24 -9.10
CA ALA A 213 -18.94 7.67 -9.14
C ALA A 213 -18.27 7.23 -10.45
N LEU A 214 -18.43 5.97 -10.85
CA LEU A 214 -17.86 5.47 -12.11
C LEU A 214 -18.52 6.09 -13.36
N ARG A 215 -19.84 6.35 -13.36
CA ARG A 215 -20.50 7.07 -14.45
C ARG A 215 -19.93 8.48 -14.63
N ASN A 216 -19.73 9.19 -13.53
CA ASN A 216 -19.21 10.55 -13.56
C ASN A 216 -17.73 10.57 -14.01
N ILE A 217 -16.91 9.65 -13.49
CA ILE A 217 -15.52 9.46 -13.94
C ILE A 217 -15.48 9.11 -15.44
N HIS A 218 -16.35 8.21 -15.91
CA HIS A 218 -16.40 7.85 -17.32
C HIS A 218 -16.60 9.07 -18.22
N GLN A 219 -17.45 10.04 -17.83
CA GLN A 219 -17.61 11.28 -18.58
C GLN A 219 -16.39 12.20 -18.48
N SER A 220 -15.79 12.31 -17.30
CA SER A 220 -14.69 13.27 -17.06
C SER A 220 -13.40 12.92 -17.78
N ILE A 221 -13.14 11.63 -18.03
CA ILE A 221 -11.88 11.17 -18.67
C ILE A 221 -12.01 10.77 -20.14
N LYS A 222 -13.13 11.09 -20.82
CA LYS A 222 -13.37 10.74 -22.24
C LYS A 222 -12.29 11.16 -23.23
N ARG A 223 -11.53 12.21 -22.91
CA ARG A 223 -10.48 12.76 -23.77
C ARG A 223 -9.08 12.27 -23.42
N THR A 224 -8.98 11.23 -22.58
CA THR A 224 -7.72 10.63 -22.15
C THR A 224 -7.54 9.25 -22.78
N ARG A 225 -6.49 8.51 -22.41
CA ARG A 225 -6.37 7.10 -22.76
C ARG A 225 -7.46 6.22 -22.14
N GLY A 226 -8.19 6.72 -21.15
CA GLY A 226 -9.16 5.93 -20.39
C GLY A 226 -8.48 5.04 -19.35
N ALA A 227 -9.31 4.38 -18.55
CA ALA A 227 -8.86 3.55 -17.44
C ALA A 227 -9.85 2.42 -17.16
N VAL A 228 -9.38 1.40 -16.47
CA VAL A 228 -10.22 0.44 -15.76
C VAL A 228 -10.16 0.76 -14.27
N GLY A 229 -11.20 0.42 -13.52
CA GLY A 229 -11.27 0.87 -12.14
C GLY A 229 -12.41 0.29 -11.32
N ILE A 230 -12.29 0.46 -10.02
CA ILE A 230 -13.33 0.13 -9.06
C ILE A 230 -13.52 1.27 -8.06
N ALA A 231 -14.77 1.64 -7.85
CA ALA A 231 -15.19 2.49 -6.75
C ALA A 231 -15.78 1.61 -5.64
N ALA A 232 -15.46 1.93 -4.39
CA ALA A 232 -15.99 1.26 -3.22
C ALA A 232 -16.32 2.27 -2.11
N ASN A 233 -17.37 1.99 -1.35
CA ASN A 233 -17.81 2.75 -0.19
C ASN A 233 -17.99 1.77 0.96
N ILE A 234 -17.24 1.96 2.04
CA ILE A 234 -17.37 1.20 3.27
C ILE A 234 -18.07 2.08 4.28
N SER A 235 -19.30 1.71 4.66
CA SER A 235 -20.06 2.40 5.70
C SER A 235 -19.98 1.65 7.02
N THR A 236 -19.47 2.32 8.05
CA THR A 236 -19.41 1.78 9.42
C THR A 236 -20.76 1.91 10.13
N ARG A 237 -21.67 2.74 9.61
CA ARG A 237 -23.04 2.86 10.13
C ARG A 237 -23.91 1.66 9.75
N SER A 238 -23.87 1.25 8.48
CA SER A 238 -24.66 0.12 7.98
C SER A 238 -23.88 -1.19 7.99
N ASN A 239 -22.59 -1.18 8.31
CA ASN A 239 -21.68 -2.33 8.20
C ASN A 239 -21.72 -2.98 6.82
N ARG A 240 -21.80 -2.14 5.77
CA ARG A 240 -21.84 -2.56 4.36
C ARG A 240 -20.65 -2.04 3.59
N LEU A 241 -20.15 -2.89 2.70
CA LEU A 241 -19.30 -2.53 1.58
C LEU A 241 -20.18 -2.45 0.33
N SER A 242 -20.31 -1.27 -0.25
CA SER A 242 -20.89 -1.08 -1.58
C SER A 242 -19.77 -0.90 -2.59
N TYR A 243 -19.84 -1.53 -3.77
CA TYR A 243 -18.84 -1.33 -4.82
C TYR A 243 -19.43 -1.42 -6.23
N CYS A 244 -18.71 -0.87 -7.20
CA CYS A 244 -18.95 -1.07 -8.62
C CYS A 244 -17.60 -1.01 -9.33
N GLY A 245 -17.33 -1.97 -10.22
CA GLY A 245 -16.08 -2.07 -10.96
C GLY A 245 -16.29 -2.19 -12.46
N ILE A 246 -15.34 -1.67 -13.23
CA ILE A 246 -15.27 -1.73 -14.69
C ILE A 246 -13.85 -2.18 -15.07
N GLY A 247 -13.76 -3.24 -15.87
CA GLY A 247 -12.51 -3.83 -16.32
C GLY A 247 -11.93 -4.85 -15.33
N ASN A 248 -10.61 -4.88 -15.21
CA ASN A 248 -9.85 -6.00 -14.63
C ASN A 248 -9.15 -5.67 -13.29
N ILE A 249 -9.49 -4.58 -12.60
CA ILE A 249 -9.10 -4.41 -11.20
C ILE A 249 -9.71 -5.56 -10.39
N ALA A 250 -8.84 -6.39 -9.82
CA ALA A 250 -9.25 -7.57 -9.07
C ALA A 250 -9.49 -7.19 -7.60
N GLY A 251 -10.47 -7.85 -6.98
CA GLY A 251 -10.73 -7.65 -5.56
C GLY A 251 -11.17 -8.92 -4.86
N LYS A 252 -10.77 -9.06 -3.60
CA LYS A 252 -11.18 -10.15 -2.71
C LYS A 252 -11.56 -9.59 -1.34
N LEU A 253 -12.71 -10.01 -0.83
CA LEU A 253 -13.16 -9.72 0.53
C LEU A 253 -13.01 -10.98 1.39
N TYR A 254 -12.08 -10.96 2.33
CA TYR A 254 -11.83 -12.05 3.26
C TYR A 254 -12.68 -11.91 4.52
N GLY A 255 -13.25 -13.04 4.95
CA GLY A 255 -14.06 -13.13 6.17
C GLY A 255 -13.24 -13.02 7.47
N PRO A 256 -13.94 -13.05 8.63
CA PRO A 256 -13.37 -12.82 9.94
C PRO A 256 -12.51 -13.97 10.51
N ASP A 257 -12.47 -15.15 9.86
CA ASP A 257 -11.73 -16.30 10.38
C ASP A 257 -10.24 -15.96 10.52
N GLY A 258 -9.75 -16.02 11.77
CA GLY A 258 -8.60 -15.31 12.31
C GLY A 258 -7.21 -15.70 11.78
N SER A 259 -7.10 -16.24 10.57
CA SER A 259 -5.83 -16.59 9.95
C SER A 259 -5.68 -16.13 8.50
N TYR A 260 -6.75 -15.66 7.83
CA TYR A 260 -6.83 -15.27 6.40
C TYR A 260 -6.38 -16.36 5.38
N GLY A 261 -5.33 -17.13 5.64
CA GLY A 261 -5.44 -18.53 6.06
C GLY A 261 -6.40 -19.46 5.31
N SER A 262 -7.40 -19.92 6.05
CA SER A 262 -8.46 -20.82 5.60
C SER A 262 -9.77 -20.06 5.33
N SER A 263 -9.73 -18.73 5.30
CA SER A 263 -10.94 -17.91 5.28
C SER A 263 -11.58 -17.95 3.90
N SER A 264 -12.86 -18.32 3.83
CA SER A 264 -13.65 -18.15 2.61
C SER A 264 -13.59 -16.67 2.19
N TYR A 265 -13.26 -16.42 0.92
CA TYR A 265 -13.27 -15.08 0.36
C TYR A 265 -14.39 -14.93 -0.66
N LYS A 266 -14.91 -13.70 -0.79
CA LYS A 266 -15.81 -13.32 -1.87
C LYS A 266 -15.02 -12.54 -2.92
N ASN A 267 -15.15 -12.95 -4.18
CA ASN A 267 -14.59 -12.18 -5.28
C ASN A 267 -15.42 -10.92 -5.51
N ILE A 268 -14.73 -9.82 -5.77
CA ILE A 268 -15.30 -8.57 -6.24
C ILE A 268 -15.45 -8.68 -7.76
N ILE A 269 -16.67 -8.52 -8.25
CA ILE A 269 -17.00 -8.73 -9.67
C ILE A 269 -17.14 -7.38 -10.37
N SER A 270 -16.40 -7.21 -11.45
CA SER A 270 -16.42 -6.01 -12.28
C SER A 270 -17.16 -6.28 -13.60
N TYR A 271 -17.77 -5.25 -14.15
CA TYR A 271 -18.32 -5.26 -15.50
C TYR A 271 -17.20 -5.17 -16.55
N ASN A 272 -17.43 -5.70 -17.75
CA ASN A 272 -16.53 -5.45 -18.88
C ASN A 272 -16.71 -4.02 -19.40
N GLY A 273 -15.60 -3.33 -19.67
CA GLY A 273 -15.60 -1.98 -20.23
C GLY A 273 -14.32 -1.21 -19.89
N ILE A 274 -14.26 0.01 -20.38
CA ILE A 274 -13.17 0.97 -20.18
C ILE A 274 -13.78 2.35 -19.91
N LEU A 275 -13.47 2.94 -18.75
CA LEU A 275 -13.84 4.31 -18.40
C LEU A 275 -13.23 5.30 -19.40
N GLY A 276 -14.00 6.31 -19.82
CA GLY A 276 -13.62 7.22 -20.89
C GLY A 276 -13.94 6.71 -22.31
N HIS A 277 -14.17 5.41 -22.51
CA HIS A 277 -14.48 4.84 -23.83
C HIS A 277 -15.86 4.20 -23.87
N ASN A 278 -15.99 2.97 -23.34
CA ASN A 278 -17.21 2.19 -23.39
C ASN A 278 -17.51 1.55 -22.02
N ILE A 279 -18.70 1.82 -21.50
CA ILE A 279 -19.21 1.18 -20.28
C ILE A 279 -20.59 0.60 -20.56
N PRO A 280 -21.04 -0.44 -19.83
CA PRO A 280 -22.41 -0.95 -19.96
C PRO A 280 -23.45 0.15 -19.71
N THR A 281 -24.57 0.08 -20.42
CA THR A 281 -25.69 1.01 -20.25
C THR A 281 -26.24 0.98 -18.82
N THR A 282 -26.27 -0.20 -18.21
CA THR A 282 -26.71 -0.41 -16.83
C THR A 282 -25.53 -0.73 -15.93
N LEU A 283 -25.27 0.14 -14.96
CA LEU A 283 -24.31 -0.06 -13.88
C LEU A 283 -25.03 -0.02 -12.55
N ASN A 284 -24.88 -1.08 -11.75
CA ASN A 284 -25.47 -1.17 -10.43
C ASN A 284 -24.37 -1.38 -9.39
N SER A 285 -24.51 -0.70 -8.26
CA SER A 285 -23.66 -0.96 -7.10
C SER A 285 -24.06 -2.30 -6.49
N GLN A 286 -23.07 -3.14 -6.19
CA GLN A 286 -23.22 -4.39 -5.47
C GLN A 286 -22.97 -4.14 -3.98
N GLU A 287 -23.64 -4.89 -3.12
CA GLU A 287 -23.46 -4.79 -1.67
C GLU A 287 -22.97 -6.10 -1.08
N LEU A 288 -21.97 -5.98 -0.21
CA LEU A 288 -21.46 -7.05 0.64
C LEU A 288 -21.51 -6.59 2.09
N GLU A 289 -21.56 -7.56 2.99
CA GLU A 289 -21.38 -7.31 4.40
C GLU A 289 -19.91 -6.95 4.69
N TRP A 290 -19.69 -5.85 5.40
CA TRP A 290 -18.37 -5.45 5.88
C TRP A 290 -18.07 -6.04 7.25
N GLY A 291 -18.94 -5.83 8.23
CA GLY A 291 -18.79 -6.39 9.58
C GLY A 291 -17.44 -6.10 10.24
N HIS A 292 -17.08 -6.92 11.23
CA HIS A 292 -15.81 -6.84 11.96
C HIS A 292 -14.81 -7.87 11.43
N HIS A 293 -13.51 -7.61 11.66
CA HIS A 293 -12.38 -8.46 11.26
C HIS A 293 -12.26 -8.82 9.77
N ARG A 294 -12.98 -8.16 8.86
CA ARG A 294 -12.86 -8.39 7.41
C ARG A 294 -11.75 -7.57 6.79
N MET A 295 -11.23 -8.11 5.69
CA MET A 295 -10.17 -7.48 4.91
C MET A 295 -10.57 -7.45 3.43
N LEU A 296 -10.70 -6.25 2.87
CA LEU A 296 -10.82 -6.03 1.43
C LEU A 296 -9.42 -5.82 0.86
N ILE A 297 -9.08 -6.59 -0.17
CA ILE A 297 -7.86 -6.38 -0.94
C ILE A 297 -8.26 -6.12 -2.40
N LEU A 298 -7.77 -4.99 -2.93
CA LEU A 298 -7.90 -4.61 -4.33
C LEU A 298 -6.52 -4.53 -4.95
N HIS A 299 -6.36 -4.95 -6.21
CA HIS A 299 -5.11 -4.79 -6.93
C HIS A 299 -5.30 -4.63 -8.44
N SER A 300 -4.39 -3.89 -9.08
CA SER A 300 -4.30 -3.82 -10.55
C SER A 300 -3.74 -5.11 -11.14
N ASP A 301 -3.72 -5.22 -12.47
CA ASP A 301 -3.20 -6.41 -13.14
C ASP A 301 -1.66 -6.49 -13.15
N GLY A 302 -0.99 -5.44 -12.65
CA GLY A 302 0.42 -5.45 -12.26
C GLY A 302 0.78 -6.56 -11.26
N LEU A 303 -0.21 -7.13 -10.58
CA LEU A 303 -0.06 -8.32 -9.76
C LEU A 303 -0.66 -9.57 -10.44
N LYS A 304 -0.09 -10.73 -10.11
CA LYS A 304 -0.70 -12.02 -10.42
C LYS A 304 -2.03 -12.16 -9.64
N SER A 305 -3.10 -12.51 -10.33
CA SER A 305 -4.46 -12.59 -9.74
C SER A 305 -4.72 -13.85 -8.90
N ARG A 306 -3.90 -14.89 -9.06
CA ARG A 306 -4.00 -16.15 -8.31
C ARG A 306 -2.92 -16.23 -7.25
N TRP A 307 -3.34 -15.98 -6.02
CA TRP A 307 -2.52 -16.00 -4.81
C TRP A 307 -3.34 -16.57 -3.67
N ASP A 308 -2.66 -17.26 -2.76
CA ASP A 308 -3.22 -17.94 -1.61
C ASP A 308 -2.70 -17.26 -0.33
N LEU A 309 -3.62 -16.63 0.41
CA LEU A 309 -3.29 -15.99 1.69
C LEU A 309 -2.95 -17.00 2.78
N SER A 310 -3.29 -18.27 2.62
CA SER A 310 -2.99 -19.32 3.60
C SER A 310 -1.50 -19.52 3.84
N ARG A 311 -0.69 -19.14 2.85
CA ARG A 311 0.78 -19.20 2.90
C ARG A 311 1.41 -18.18 3.86
N TYR A 312 0.67 -17.15 4.27
CA TYR A 312 1.18 -16.08 5.10
C TYR A 312 0.59 -16.13 6.50
N HIS A 313 1.44 -16.29 7.51
CA HIS A 313 0.96 -16.44 8.89
C HIS A 313 0.65 -15.10 9.54
N ALA A 314 -0.41 -15.06 10.35
CA ALA A 314 -0.72 -13.93 11.24
C ALA A 314 -0.85 -12.54 10.58
N LEU A 315 -1.29 -12.46 9.32
CA LEU A 315 -1.49 -11.19 8.61
C LEU A 315 -2.43 -10.21 9.33
N ASN A 316 -3.35 -10.72 10.16
CA ASN A 316 -4.23 -9.91 11.00
C ASN A 316 -3.48 -9.07 12.06
N ARG A 317 -2.23 -9.42 12.39
CA ARG A 317 -1.41 -8.68 13.38
C ARG A 317 -0.60 -7.54 12.76
N HIS A 318 -0.54 -7.47 11.43
CA HIS A 318 0.29 -6.49 10.73
C HIS A 318 -0.56 -5.33 10.18
N LEU A 319 0.09 -4.21 9.90
CA LEU A 319 -0.53 -3.05 9.28
C LEU A 319 -0.99 -3.39 7.86
N PRO A 320 -2.11 -2.83 7.37
CA PRO A 320 -2.54 -3.03 5.99
C PRO A 320 -1.48 -2.64 4.94
N SER A 321 -0.62 -1.65 5.22
CA SER A 321 0.49 -1.30 4.33
C SER A 321 1.56 -2.40 4.27
N THR A 322 1.84 -3.06 5.39
CA THR A 322 2.75 -4.21 5.46
C THR A 322 2.17 -5.39 4.66
N VAL A 323 0.88 -5.66 4.81
CA VAL A 323 0.18 -6.69 4.02
C VAL A 323 0.21 -6.35 2.52
N ALA A 324 -0.10 -5.11 2.15
CA ALA A 324 -0.04 -4.66 0.75
C ALA A 324 1.37 -4.83 0.17
N ALA A 325 2.40 -4.51 0.94
CA ALA A 325 3.79 -4.64 0.51
C ALA A 325 4.28 -6.09 0.41
N LEU A 326 3.83 -6.97 1.30
CA LEU A 326 4.07 -8.42 1.18
C LEU A 326 3.49 -8.97 -0.12
N LEU A 327 2.26 -8.58 -0.46
CA LEU A 327 1.59 -9.03 -1.69
C LEU A 327 2.24 -8.46 -2.94
N TYR A 328 2.65 -7.19 -2.90
CA TYR A 328 3.46 -6.61 -3.96
C TYR A 328 4.77 -7.37 -4.15
N LYS A 329 5.51 -7.64 -3.07
CA LYS A 329 6.78 -8.37 -3.09
C LYS A 329 6.67 -9.73 -3.77
N ASP A 330 5.65 -10.51 -3.41
CA ASP A 330 5.54 -11.92 -3.83
C ASP A 330 4.79 -12.11 -5.16
N HIS A 331 3.99 -11.13 -5.57
CA HIS A 331 3.05 -11.29 -6.68
C HIS A 331 3.13 -10.23 -7.77
N SER A 332 3.95 -9.19 -7.60
CA SER A 332 4.21 -8.21 -8.67
C SER A 332 4.81 -8.88 -9.91
N ARG A 333 4.34 -8.48 -11.09
CA ARG A 333 4.86 -8.94 -12.38
C ARG A 333 6.16 -8.26 -12.77
N GLN A 334 6.48 -7.09 -12.19
CA GLN A 334 7.65 -6.27 -12.53
C GLN A 334 7.73 -5.87 -14.02
N THR A 335 6.62 -5.98 -14.76
CA THR A 335 6.50 -5.59 -16.16
C THR A 335 5.47 -4.49 -16.38
N ASP A 336 4.78 -4.09 -15.32
CA ASP A 336 3.69 -3.12 -15.34
C ASP A 336 3.70 -2.23 -14.08
N ASP A 337 2.86 -1.19 -14.11
CA ASP A 337 2.47 -0.44 -12.92
C ASP A 337 1.82 -1.37 -11.89
N ALA A 338 1.99 -1.09 -10.59
CA ALA A 338 1.48 -1.98 -9.56
C ALA A 338 0.79 -1.22 -8.42
N LEU A 339 -0.49 -1.54 -8.23
CA LEU A 339 -1.33 -1.06 -7.14
C LEU A 339 -1.85 -2.24 -6.32
N VAL A 340 -1.68 -2.15 -5.00
CA VAL A 340 -2.31 -3.02 -4.00
C VAL A 340 -2.90 -2.14 -2.91
N VAL A 341 -4.18 -2.31 -2.62
CA VAL A 341 -4.87 -1.62 -1.53
C VAL A 341 -5.44 -2.65 -0.59
N VAL A 342 -5.14 -2.52 0.70
CA VAL A 342 -5.69 -3.35 1.76
C VAL A 342 -6.48 -2.44 2.69
N CYS A 343 -7.77 -2.73 2.85
CA CYS A 343 -8.63 -2.12 3.86
C CYS A 343 -9.05 -3.19 4.85
N ARG A 344 -8.97 -2.91 6.14
CA ARG A 344 -9.36 -3.83 7.21
C ARG A 344 -10.27 -3.15 8.20
N SER A 345 -11.37 -3.80 8.58
CA SER A 345 -12.21 -3.34 9.69
C SER A 345 -11.46 -3.53 11.01
N LYS A 346 -11.53 -2.53 11.90
CA LYS A 346 -11.05 -2.71 13.27
C LYS A 346 -12.03 -3.57 14.08
N PRO A 347 -11.54 -4.23 15.16
CA PRO A 347 -12.38 -5.04 16.05
C PRO A 347 -13.61 -4.32 16.55
#